data_AF-R7SHV0-F1
#
_entry.id   AF-R7SHV0-F1
#
_cell.length_a   1.000
_cell.length_b   1.000
_cell.length_c   1.000
_cell.angle_alpha   90.00
_cell.angle_beta   90.00
_cell.angle_gamma   90.00
#
_symmetry.space_group_name_H-M   'P 1'
#
loop_
_entity.id
_entity.type
_entity.pdbx_description
1 polymer ?
#
loop_
_entity_poly.entity_id
_entity_poly.type
_entity_poly.pdbx_seq_one_letter_code
_entity_poly.pdbx_strand_id
1 'polypeptide(L)'
;MPIRRLSTKSLPQLPVVAPHAGTSSSATLQPANGDANGTGPTARSRMTPACIRATITLVVFGAYLLWALPWHLQHGWDGIPWIGGGGGHAAALVEEVLGGGRGRGKAVAEGILRAPKLDVPKGVQTMWGQYAPWRAAGTYVGPPEGCNVTQVNLLQRHGARYPNAEEGQRYAVAVERLASAKKFADKRLKFLEDYEYDLDADDLTAFGAAQTFESAQVFFNRYAHLADEDNVPFVRASGVPRVVDTANNWTVGTSSPASSS
;
A
#
# COMPACT_ATOMS: atom_id res chain seq x y z
N MET A 1 -25.31 -30.76 20.41
CA MET A 1 -25.20 -30.80 18.93
C MET A 1 -23.74 -30.61 18.56
N PRO A 2 -23.18 -31.35 17.58
CA PRO A 2 -21.74 -31.42 17.41
C PRO A 2 -21.19 -30.16 16.73
N ILE A 3 -20.05 -29.69 17.24
CA ILE A 3 -19.27 -28.58 16.69
C ILE A 3 -18.64 -29.05 15.38
N ARG A 4 -19.07 -28.48 14.24
CA ARG A 4 -18.37 -28.62 12.96
C ARG A 4 -17.04 -27.86 13.04
N ARG A 5 -15.91 -28.57 12.96
CA ARG A 5 -14.62 -27.95 12.65
C ARG A 5 -14.67 -27.43 11.21
N LEU A 6 -14.53 -26.12 11.04
CA LEU A 6 -14.22 -25.52 9.75
C LEU A 6 -12.83 -26.00 9.31
N SER A 7 -12.77 -26.60 8.12
CA SER A 7 -11.54 -27.04 7.48
C SER A 7 -10.76 -25.80 7.02
N THR A 8 -9.66 -25.48 7.69
CA THR A 8 -8.75 -24.42 7.28
C THR A 8 -7.97 -24.88 6.05
N LYS A 9 -8.27 -24.32 4.88
CA LYS A 9 -7.48 -24.51 3.65
C LYS A 9 -6.20 -23.66 3.74
N SER A 10 -5.17 -24.17 4.40
CA SER A 10 -3.84 -23.57 4.34
C SER A 10 -3.00 -24.25 3.27
N LEU A 11 -2.32 -23.46 2.43
CA LEU A 11 -1.34 -23.96 1.46
C LEU A 11 -0.16 -24.66 2.18
N PRO A 12 0.47 -25.68 1.57
CA PRO A 12 1.68 -26.28 2.10
C PRO A 12 2.84 -25.29 2.12
N GLN A 13 3.66 -25.34 3.18
CA GLN A 13 4.81 -24.46 3.30
C GLN A 13 5.95 -24.86 2.35
N LEU A 14 6.59 -23.85 1.76
CA LEU A 14 7.75 -24.05 0.88
C LEU A 14 8.95 -24.59 1.68
N PRO A 15 9.81 -25.42 1.05
CA PRO A 15 11.05 -25.84 1.68
C PRO A 15 11.97 -24.64 1.93
N VAL A 16 12.49 -24.53 3.15
CA VAL A 16 13.44 -23.49 3.55
C VAL A 16 14.79 -23.80 2.92
N VAL A 17 15.25 -22.94 2.01
CA VAL A 17 16.63 -22.93 1.53
C VAL A 17 17.41 -21.89 2.34
N ALA A 18 18.48 -22.33 2.99
CA ALA A 18 19.35 -21.46 3.79
C ALA A 18 20.01 -20.37 2.90
N PRO A 19 20.11 -19.11 3.38
CA PRO A 19 20.76 -18.07 2.61
C PRO A 19 22.28 -18.31 2.59
N HIS A 20 22.85 -18.41 1.38
CA HIS A 20 24.29 -18.29 1.18
C HIS A 20 24.71 -16.84 1.41
N ALA A 21 25.63 -16.64 2.36
CA ALA A 21 26.30 -15.36 2.60
C ALA A 21 27.20 -15.02 1.41
N GLY A 22 26.88 -13.94 0.70
CA GLY A 22 27.74 -13.33 -0.31
C GLY A 22 28.48 -12.14 0.31
N THR A 23 29.80 -12.29 0.47
CA THR A 23 30.74 -11.28 0.95
C THR A 23 30.93 -10.15 -0.07
N SER A 24 31.01 -8.92 0.44
CA SER A 24 31.40 -7.72 -0.28
C SER A 24 32.89 -7.75 -0.66
N SER A 25 33.24 -7.27 -1.86
CA SER A 25 34.62 -6.85 -2.16
C SER A 25 34.62 -5.52 -2.92
N SER A 26 35.50 -4.64 -2.41
CA SER A 26 35.78 -3.25 -2.78
C SER A 26 36.17 -2.99 -4.23
N ALA A 27 36.00 -1.72 -4.60
CA ALA A 27 36.55 -1.03 -5.75
C ALA A 27 38.08 -1.15 -5.90
N THR A 28 38.56 -1.14 -7.16
CA THR A 28 39.90 -0.66 -7.54
C THR A 28 39.89 -0.17 -9.00
N LEU A 29 40.69 0.86 -9.23
CA LEU A 29 40.84 1.74 -10.41
C LEU A 29 41.18 1.08 -11.76
N GLN A 30 40.81 1.82 -12.82
CA GLN A 30 41.26 1.75 -14.23
C GLN A 30 42.78 2.07 -14.38
N PRO A 31 43.47 1.69 -15.50
CA PRO A 31 43.43 2.54 -16.71
C PRO A 31 43.66 1.89 -18.10
N ALA A 32 43.19 2.64 -19.12
CA ALA A 32 43.72 2.97 -20.47
C ALA A 32 44.04 1.95 -21.60
N ASN A 33 43.52 2.33 -22.78
CA ASN A 33 44.00 2.28 -24.18
C ASN A 33 44.20 0.97 -24.98
N GLY A 34 43.69 1.00 -26.22
CA GLY A 34 44.14 0.15 -27.34
C GLY A 34 43.17 0.10 -28.53
N ASP A 35 43.48 0.83 -29.60
CA ASP A 35 42.90 0.64 -30.95
C ASP A 35 43.47 -0.63 -31.59
N ALA A 36 42.66 -1.47 -32.25
CA ALA A 36 43.06 -2.27 -33.43
C ALA A 36 41.87 -2.96 -34.12
N ASN A 37 41.89 -2.80 -35.44
CA ASN A 37 41.05 -3.38 -36.48
C ASN A 37 41.18 -4.93 -36.54
N GLY A 38 40.09 -5.67 -36.79
CA GLY A 38 40.15 -7.13 -36.95
C GLY A 38 38.81 -7.79 -37.32
N THR A 39 38.79 -8.47 -38.46
CA THR A 39 37.65 -9.22 -39.04
C THR A 39 37.51 -10.64 -38.46
N GLY A 40 36.30 -10.98 -37.98
CA GLY A 40 35.77 -12.34 -37.68
C GLY A 40 35.82 -12.77 -36.19
N PRO A 41 34.99 -13.72 -35.69
CA PRO A 41 33.79 -14.39 -36.22
C PRO A 41 32.48 -13.87 -35.58
N THR A 42 31.32 -14.31 -36.08
CA THR A 42 29.97 -13.95 -35.58
C THR A 42 29.90 -13.87 -34.05
N ALA A 43 29.68 -12.67 -33.53
CA ALA A 43 29.52 -12.42 -32.11
C ALA A 43 28.35 -13.25 -31.58
N ARG A 44 28.64 -14.23 -30.73
CA ARG A 44 27.63 -14.91 -29.91
C ARG A 44 26.94 -13.81 -29.10
N SER A 45 25.66 -13.56 -29.36
CA SER A 45 24.87 -12.56 -28.63
C SER A 45 25.00 -12.84 -27.13
N ARG A 46 25.69 -11.95 -26.40
CA ARG A 46 25.77 -12.03 -24.95
C ARG A 46 24.40 -11.64 -24.43
N MET A 47 23.67 -12.61 -23.87
CA MET A 47 22.40 -12.38 -23.18
C MET A 47 22.59 -11.28 -22.12
N THR A 48 21.75 -10.25 -22.18
CA THR A 48 21.78 -9.15 -21.20
C THR A 48 21.30 -9.65 -19.83
N PRO A 49 21.71 -9.00 -18.73
CA PRO A 49 21.22 -9.33 -17.39
C PRO A 49 19.68 -9.27 -17.26
N ALA A 50 19.03 -8.40 -18.03
CA ALA A 50 17.57 -8.34 -18.12
C ALA A 50 16.95 -9.59 -18.75
N CYS A 51 17.59 -10.12 -19.81
CA CYS A 51 17.16 -11.35 -20.49
C CYS A 51 17.32 -12.59 -19.58
N ILE A 52 18.40 -12.63 -18.80
CA ILE A 52 18.66 -13.68 -17.80
C ILE A 52 17.61 -13.62 -16.68
N ARG A 53 17.33 -12.43 -16.12
CA ARG A 53 16.31 -12.26 -15.08
C ARG A 53 14.92 -12.68 -15.55
N ALA A 54 14.51 -12.25 -16.75
CA ALA A 54 13.21 -12.63 -17.31
C ALA A 54 13.10 -14.16 -17.51
N THR A 55 14.18 -14.80 -17.97
CA THR A 55 14.22 -16.25 -18.17
C THR A 55 14.11 -17.00 -16.85
N ILE A 56 14.84 -16.56 -15.81
CA ILE A 56 14.76 -17.16 -14.48
C ILE A 56 13.36 -16.99 -13.89
N THR A 57 12.75 -15.80 -14.00
CA THR A 57 11.39 -15.55 -13.50
C THR A 57 10.37 -16.48 -14.17
N LEU A 58 10.43 -16.64 -15.49
CA LEU A 58 9.50 -17.50 -16.23
C LEU A 58 9.68 -18.99 -15.89
N VAL A 59 10.93 -19.45 -15.71
CA VAL A 59 11.22 -20.84 -15.32
C VAL A 59 10.71 -21.14 -13.91
N VAL A 60 10.98 -20.25 -12.95
CA VAL A 60 10.51 -20.41 -11.56
C VAL A 60 8.99 -20.39 -11.49
N PHE A 61 8.36 -19.49 -12.23
CA PHE A 61 6.90 -19.38 -12.28
C PHE A 61 6.24 -20.59 -12.95
N GLY A 62 6.82 -21.10 -14.05
CA GLY A 62 6.36 -22.32 -14.71
C GLY A 62 6.48 -23.55 -13.81
N ALA A 63 7.60 -23.67 -13.07
CA ALA A 63 7.79 -24.73 -12.08
C ALA A 63 6.78 -24.66 -10.93
N TYR A 64 6.49 -23.44 -10.44
CA TYR A 64 5.47 -23.22 -9.40
C TYR A 64 4.07 -23.64 -9.88
N LEU A 65 3.68 -23.23 -11.10
CA LEU A 65 2.38 -23.60 -11.67
C LEU A 65 2.25 -25.12 -11.85
N LEU A 66 3.30 -25.79 -12.34
CA LEU A 66 3.31 -27.25 -12.48
C LEU A 66 3.21 -27.96 -11.13
N TRP A 67 3.90 -27.44 -10.11
CA TRP A 67 3.84 -27.99 -8.75
C TRP A 67 2.48 -27.81 -8.09
N ALA A 68 1.82 -26.68 -8.30
CA ALA A 68 0.50 -26.38 -7.74
C ALA A 68 -0.67 -26.97 -8.57
N LEU A 69 -0.42 -27.42 -9.81
CA LEU A 69 -1.44 -27.89 -10.74
C LEU A 69 -2.33 -29.03 -10.18
N PRO A 70 -1.79 -30.07 -9.50
CA PRO A 70 -2.64 -31.13 -8.93
C PRO A 70 -3.57 -30.62 -7.83
N TRP A 71 -3.12 -29.63 -7.05
CA TRP A 71 -3.93 -29.02 -5.99
C TRP A 71 -5.07 -28.19 -6.59
N HIS A 72 -4.78 -27.40 -7.63
CA HIS A 72 -5.77 -26.60 -8.36
C HIS A 72 -6.79 -27.45 -9.12
N LEU A 73 -6.37 -28.58 -9.71
CA LEU A 73 -7.30 -29.53 -10.33
C LEU A 73 -8.30 -30.13 -9.35
N GLN A 74 -7.96 -30.19 -8.05
CA GLN A 74 -8.85 -30.70 -6.99
C GLN A 74 -9.68 -29.61 -6.31
N HIS A 75 -9.18 -28.37 -6.22
CA HIS A 75 -9.77 -27.32 -5.38
C HIS A 75 -10.29 -26.10 -6.17
N GLY A 76 -10.11 -26.08 -7.49
CA GLY A 76 -10.44 -24.94 -8.34
C GLY A 76 -9.36 -23.85 -8.33
N TRP A 77 -9.62 -22.79 -9.09
CA TRP A 77 -8.73 -21.61 -9.21
C TRP A 77 -9.19 -20.44 -8.33
N ASP A 78 -10.23 -20.64 -7.53
CA ASP A 78 -10.84 -19.62 -6.69
C ASP A 78 -9.87 -19.21 -5.56
N GLY A 79 -9.34 -17.99 -5.65
CA GLY A 79 -8.40 -17.43 -4.66
C GLY A 79 -7.01 -17.06 -5.19
N ILE A 80 -6.75 -17.13 -6.50
CA ILE A 80 -5.53 -16.58 -7.11
C ILE A 80 -5.84 -15.17 -7.65
N PRO A 81 -5.24 -14.09 -7.10
CA PRO A 81 -5.63 -12.71 -7.44
C PRO A 81 -5.44 -12.30 -8.91
N TRP A 82 -4.68 -13.06 -9.70
CA TRP A 82 -4.20 -12.65 -11.02
C TRP A 82 -4.50 -13.64 -12.16
N ILE A 83 -5.15 -14.78 -11.89
CA ILE A 83 -5.61 -15.73 -12.93
C ILE A 83 -7.10 -16.02 -12.77
N GLY A 84 -7.91 -15.46 -13.67
CA GLY A 84 -9.27 -15.93 -13.89
C GLY A 84 -10.35 -15.02 -13.32
N GLY A 85 -11.01 -14.31 -14.22
CA GLY A 85 -12.28 -13.66 -13.96
C GLY A 85 -13.35 -14.67 -13.54
N GLY A 86 -13.77 -14.55 -12.28
CA GLY A 86 -14.93 -15.20 -11.68
C GLY A 86 -15.51 -14.21 -10.66
N GLY A 87 -16.48 -13.41 -11.10
CA GLY A 87 -17.04 -12.29 -10.36
C GLY A 87 -17.91 -12.70 -9.18
N GLY A 88 -17.32 -12.74 -7.98
CA GLY A 88 -18.08 -12.91 -6.72
C GLY A 88 -17.63 -12.00 -5.58
N HIS A 89 -16.32 -11.75 -5.42
CA HIS A 89 -15.82 -10.94 -4.30
C HIS A 89 -15.07 -9.66 -4.71
N ALA A 90 -14.45 -9.64 -5.89
CA ALA A 90 -13.97 -8.39 -6.49
C ALA A 90 -15.13 -7.54 -7.05
N ALA A 91 -16.25 -8.17 -7.42
CA ALA A 91 -17.46 -7.48 -7.85
C ALA A 91 -18.17 -6.79 -6.69
N ALA A 92 -18.18 -7.37 -5.49
CA ALA A 92 -18.87 -6.78 -4.33
C ALA A 92 -18.23 -5.47 -3.84
N LEU A 93 -16.90 -5.37 -3.86
CA LEU A 93 -16.17 -4.11 -3.55
C LEU A 93 -16.26 -3.07 -4.67
N VAL A 94 -16.55 -3.52 -5.89
CA VAL A 94 -16.78 -2.65 -7.04
C VAL A 94 -18.26 -2.23 -7.13
N GLU A 95 -19.20 -3.00 -6.61
CA GLU A 95 -20.64 -2.71 -6.68
C GLU A 95 -21.10 -1.68 -5.62
N GLU A 96 -20.39 -1.56 -4.50
CA GLU A 96 -20.60 -0.45 -3.54
C GLU A 96 -19.95 0.87 -4.03
N VAL A 97 -18.90 0.80 -4.85
CA VAL A 97 -18.19 1.96 -5.42
C VAL A 97 -18.76 2.39 -6.80
N LEU A 98 -19.35 1.46 -7.56
CA LEU A 98 -19.91 1.69 -8.90
C LEU A 98 -21.42 1.45 -8.96
N GLY A 99 -22.15 1.75 -7.88
CA GLY A 99 -23.61 1.67 -7.80
C GLY A 99 -24.28 1.92 -9.15
N GLY A 100 -24.94 0.87 -9.65
CA GLY A 100 -25.51 0.77 -10.98
C GLY A 100 -26.55 1.86 -11.26
N GLY A 101 -26.07 3.00 -11.73
CA GLY A 101 -26.88 4.11 -12.25
C GLY A 101 -26.56 4.31 -13.72
N ARG A 102 -27.37 3.69 -14.58
CA ARG A 102 -27.32 3.83 -16.04
C ARG A 102 -27.57 5.30 -16.42
N GLY A 103 -26.53 6.11 -16.57
CA GLY A 103 -26.64 7.52 -16.96
C GLY A 103 -25.32 8.10 -17.48
N ARG A 104 -25.33 8.48 -18.76
CA ARG A 104 -24.31 9.25 -19.52
C ARG A 104 -23.18 9.88 -18.70
N GLY A 105 -21.95 9.50 -19.04
CA GLY A 105 -20.73 10.12 -18.58
C GLY A 105 -20.80 11.65 -18.60
N LYS A 106 -20.65 12.23 -17.42
CA LYS A 106 -19.98 13.52 -17.24
C LYS A 106 -18.58 13.20 -16.76
N ALA A 107 -17.59 13.59 -17.56
CA ALA A 107 -16.28 13.90 -17.02
C ALA A 107 -16.50 14.88 -15.86
N VAL A 108 -16.12 14.48 -14.65
CA VAL A 108 -16.01 15.40 -13.52
C VAL A 108 -14.53 15.65 -13.31
N ALA A 109 -14.09 16.80 -13.80
CA ALA A 109 -12.83 17.41 -13.42
C ALA A 109 -12.87 17.71 -11.90
N GLU A 110 -12.17 16.88 -11.11
CA GLU A 110 -11.68 17.14 -9.73
C GLU A 110 -10.91 15.88 -9.25
N GLY A 111 -9.98 15.42 -10.08
CA GLY A 111 -9.29 14.14 -9.89
C GLY A 111 -7.99 14.29 -9.10
N ILE A 112 -8.06 14.20 -7.77
CA ILE A 112 -6.99 13.76 -6.86
C ILE A 112 -7.68 13.14 -5.65
N LEU A 113 -7.35 11.89 -5.28
CA LEU A 113 -7.87 11.20 -4.10
C LEU A 113 -7.60 12.05 -2.86
N ARG A 114 -8.60 12.86 -2.45
CA ARG A 114 -8.56 13.48 -1.15
C ARG A 114 -9.00 12.45 -0.13
N ALA A 115 -8.34 12.44 1.03
CA ALA A 115 -8.80 11.64 2.15
C ALA A 115 -10.28 12.02 2.40
N PRO A 116 -11.22 11.06 2.36
CA PRO A 116 -12.64 11.39 2.42
C PRO A 116 -12.95 12.19 3.68
N LYS A 117 -13.85 13.16 3.57
CA LYS A 117 -14.27 13.95 4.74
C LYS A 117 -14.93 13.01 5.75
N LEU A 118 -14.41 12.99 6.97
CA LEU A 118 -15.07 12.28 8.06
C LEU A 118 -16.34 13.03 8.46
N ASP A 119 -17.44 12.29 8.63
CA ASP A 119 -18.72 12.83 9.12
C ASP A 119 -18.70 13.04 10.64
N VAL A 120 -17.67 13.75 11.11
CA VAL A 120 -17.47 14.10 12.51
C VAL A 120 -17.00 15.56 12.55
N PRO A 121 -17.54 16.41 13.45
CA PRO A 121 -17.08 17.79 13.55
C PRO A 121 -15.58 17.90 13.79
N LYS A 122 -14.90 18.84 13.10
CA LYS A 122 -13.44 19.03 13.22
C LYS A 122 -12.97 19.23 14.67
N GLY A 123 -13.75 19.97 15.48
CA GLY A 123 -13.44 20.18 16.89
C GLY A 123 -13.36 18.87 17.69
N VAL A 124 -14.20 17.88 17.35
CA VAL A 124 -14.17 16.55 17.95
C VAL A 124 -12.95 15.77 17.44
N GLN A 125 -12.70 15.78 16.14
CA GLN A 125 -11.52 15.12 15.55
C GLN A 125 -10.21 15.59 16.19
N THR A 126 -10.07 16.88 16.49
CA THR A 126 -8.85 17.44 17.12
C THR A 126 -8.62 16.98 18.55
N MET A 127 -9.60 16.37 19.20
CA MET A 127 -9.49 15.86 20.57
C MET A 127 -9.10 14.37 20.61
N TRP A 128 -8.89 13.70 19.47
CA TRP A 128 -8.56 12.27 19.41
C TRP A 128 -7.08 11.94 19.64
N GLY A 129 -6.28 12.92 20.05
CA GLY A 129 -4.85 12.73 20.31
C GLY A 129 -4.12 12.15 19.11
N GLN A 130 -3.39 11.05 19.31
CA GLN A 130 -2.66 10.35 18.25
C GLN A 130 -3.54 9.65 17.20
N TYR A 131 -4.85 9.57 17.41
CA TYR A 131 -5.82 9.02 16.45
C TYR A 131 -6.47 10.11 15.59
N ALA A 132 -6.22 11.39 15.89
CA ALA A 132 -6.72 12.49 15.08
C ALA A 132 -6.11 12.41 13.66
N PRO A 133 -6.94 12.56 12.60
CA PRO A 133 -6.43 12.78 11.26
C PRO A 133 -5.43 13.93 11.20
N TRP A 134 -4.45 13.83 10.29
CA TRP A 134 -3.49 14.91 10.10
C TRP A 134 -4.19 16.22 9.76
N ARG A 135 -3.66 17.31 10.30
CA ARG A 135 -4.04 18.68 9.95
C ARG A 135 -2.81 19.56 9.93
N ALA A 136 -2.82 20.57 9.07
CA ALA A 136 -1.80 21.61 9.12
C ALA A 136 -1.84 22.32 10.48
N ALA A 137 -0.66 22.53 11.07
CA ALA A 137 -0.52 23.36 12.27
C ALA A 137 -0.58 24.87 11.93
N GLY A 138 -0.30 25.22 10.68
CA GLY A 138 -0.34 26.58 10.16
C GLY A 138 -0.05 26.60 8.66
N THR A 139 0.04 27.81 8.11
CA THR A 139 0.41 28.02 6.70
C THR A 139 1.92 27.86 6.52
N TYR A 140 2.33 27.25 5.41
CA TYR A 140 3.74 27.17 5.06
C TYR A 140 4.26 28.55 4.66
N VAL A 141 5.41 28.93 5.23
CA VAL A 141 6.15 30.12 4.83
C VAL A 141 7.44 29.64 4.18
N GLY A 142 7.66 30.06 2.94
CA GLY A 142 8.87 29.72 2.19
C GLY A 142 10.13 30.36 2.78
N PRO A 143 11.33 30.02 2.25
CA PRO A 143 12.56 30.68 2.64
C PRO A 143 12.50 32.19 2.34
N PRO A 144 13.26 33.04 3.05
CA PRO A 144 13.35 34.47 2.76
C PRO A 144 13.83 34.76 1.33
N GLU A 145 13.59 35.99 0.86
CA GLU A 145 14.08 36.43 -0.45
C GLU A 145 15.60 36.27 -0.55
N GLY A 146 16.07 35.75 -1.68
CA GLY A 146 17.49 35.44 -1.90
C GLY A 146 17.97 34.12 -1.28
N CYS A 147 17.13 33.39 -0.53
CA CYS A 147 17.44 32.05 -0.03
C CYS A 147 16.74 30.96 -0.87
N ASN A 148 17.43 29.84 -1.07
CA ASN A 148 16.83 28.64 -1.65
C ASN A 148 17.02 27.44 -0.73
N VAL A 149 16.02 26.56 -0.67
CA VAL A 149 16.15 25.27 0.00
C VAL A 149 17.01 24.38 -0.90
N THR A 150 18.07 23.79 -0.35
CA THR A 150 18.98 22.87 -1.07
C THR A 150 18.88 21.43 -0.58
N GLN A 151 18.26 21.19 0.58
CA GLN A 151 18.01 19.86 1.12
C GLN A 151 16.78 19.88 2.03
N VAL A 152 16.00 18.80 2.03
CA VAL A 152 14.87 18.60 2.93
C VAL A 152 14.87 17.16 3.46
N ASN A 153 14.48 17.00 4.72
CA ASN A 153 14.25 15.68 5.33
C ASN A 153 12.82 15.63 5.84
N LEU A 154 12.04 14.64 5.39
CA LEU A 154 10.69 14.39 5.89
C LEU A 154 10.70 13.23 6.88
N LEU A 155 10.20 13.47 8.09
CA LEU A 155 9.85 12.42 9.04
C LEU A 155 8.33 12.34 9.14
N GLN A 156 7.76 11.23 8.70
CA GLN A 156 6.32 11.02 8.66
C GLN A 156 5.93 9.75 9.41
N ARG A 157 4.86 9.85 10.21
CA ARG A 157 4.19 8.69 10.81
C ARG A 157 3.33 7.98 9.76
N HIS A 158 3.02 6.71 9.98
CA HIS A 158 1.98 6.02 9.22
C HIS A 158 0.65 6.80 9.21
N GLY A 159 -0.13 6.67 8.13
CA GLY A 159 -1.49 7.22 8.06
C GLY A 159 -2.46 6.54 9.03
N ALA A 160 -3.74 6.93 9.00
CA ALA A 160 -4.77 6.28 9.80
C ALA A 160 -4.82 4.75 9.55
N ARG A 161 -5.07 3.99 10.61
CA ARG A 161 -5.04 2.53 10.60
C ARG A 161 -6.18 1.96 11.41
N TYR A 162 -6.44 0.67 11.22
CA TYR A 162 -7.26 -0.10 12.13
C TYR A 162 -6.60 -0.27 13.51
N PRO A 163 -7.37 -0.61 14.58
CA PRO A 163 -6.81 -0.95 15.89
C PRO A 163 -5.74 -2.04 15.79
N ASN A 164 -4.82 -2.14 16.74
CA ASN A 164 -3.98 -3.34 16.75
C ASN A 164 -4.84 -4.56 17.10
N ALA A 165 -4.43 -5.77 16.71
CA ALA A 165 -5.26 -6.97 16.86
C ALA A 165 -5.81 -7.17 18.30
N GLU A 166 -4.98 -6.92 19.32
CA GLU A 166 -5.38 -7.08 20.74
C GLU A 166 -6.37 -6.00 21.20
N GLU A 167 -6.21 -4.75 20.77
CA GLU A 167 -7.17 -3.66 21.00
C GLU A 167 -8.49 -3.96 20.29
N GLY A 168 -8.43 -4.41 19.03
CA GLY A 168 -9.60 -4.74 18.23
C GLY A 168 -10.46 -5.82 18.88
N GLN A 169 -9.83 -6.89 19.40
CA GLN A 169 -10.53 -7.91 20.18
C GLN A 169 -11.20 -7.34 21.44
N ARG A 170 -10.51 -6.46 22.16
CA ARG A 170 -11.07 -5.80 23.35
C ARG A 170 -12.26 -4.91 23.00
N TYR A 171 -12.20 -4.22 21.85
CA TYR A 171 -13.31 -3.39 21.37
C TYR A 171 -14.50 -4.23 20.94
N ALA A 172 -14.29 -5.33 20.21
CA ALA A 172 -15.35 -6.25 19.82
C ALA A 172 -16.10 -6.80 21.05
N VAL A 173 -15.37 -7.25 22.08
CA VAL A 173 -15.96 -7.73 23.34
C VAL A 173 -16.71 -6.61 24.07
N ALA A 174 -16.17 -5.39 24.08
CA ALA A 174 -16.85 -4.25 24.72
C ALA A 174 -18.16 -3.90 24.00
N VAL A 175 -18.15 -3.91 22.66
CA VAL A 175 -19.34 -3.69 21.83
C VAL A 175 -20.38 -4.79 22.09
N GLU A 176 -19.99 -6.06 22.07
CA GLU A 176 -20.89 -7.20 22.34
C GLU A 176 -21.55 -7.08 23.71
N ARG A 177 -20.76 -6.74 24.73
CA ARG A 177 -21.29 -6.52 26.10
C ARG A 177 -22.31 -5.39 26.15
N LEU A 178 -22.03 -4.27 25.47
CA LEU A 178 -22.95 -3.14 25.42
C LEU A 178 -24.23 -3.48 24.64
N ALA A 179 -24.10 -4.18 23.51
CA ALA A 179 -25.22 -4.64 22.68
C ALA A 179 -26.13 -5.66 23.41
N SER A 180 -25.57 -6.44 24.35
CA SER A 180 -26.35 -7.41 25.16
C SER A 180 -27.33 -6.78 26.17
N ALA A 181 -27.35 -5.45 26.30
CA ALA A 181 -28.24 -4.76 27.22
C ALA A 181 -29.71 -4.98 26.84
N LYS A 182 -30.53 -5.42 27.80
CA LYS A 182 -31.99 -5.62 27.58
C LYS A 182 -32.72 -4.35 27.15
N LYS A 183 -32.19 -3.19 27.52
CA LYS A 183 -32.76 -1.87 27.21
C LYS A 183 -31.69 -0.80 27.32
N PHE A 184 -31.60 0.08 26.32
CA PHE A 184 -30.81 1.30 26.39
C PHE A 184 -31.61 2.43 27.05
N ALA A 185 -31.12 2.93 28.18
CA ALA A 185 -31.71 4.09 28.86
C ALA A 185 -31.46 5.38 28.08
N ASP A 186 -30.26 5.51 27.50
CA ASP A 186 -29.89 6.61 26.61
C ASP A 186 -30.19 6.25 25.15
N LYS A 187 -31.03 7.05 24.49
CA LYS A 187 -31.43 6.83 23.10
C LYS A 187 -30.24 6.92 22.13
N ARG A 188 -29.15 7.61 22.50
CA ARG A 188 -27.94 7.73 21.68
C ARG A 188 -27.20 6.40 21.51
N LEU A 189 -27.48 5.41 22.37
CA LEU A 189 -26.86 4.09 22.30
C LEU A 189 -27.66 3.08 21.47
N LYS A 190 -28.84 3.46 20.96
CA LYS A 190 -29.70 2.55 20.18
C LYS A 190 -29.05 2.01 18.91
N PHE A 191 -28.08 2.72 18.34
CA PHE A 191 -27.34 2.22 17.17
C PHE A 191 -26.65 0.87 17.46
N LEU A 192 -26.36 0.55 18.72
CA LEU A 192 -25.75 -0.72 19.13
C LEU A 192 -26.68 -1.93 18.94
N GLU A 193 -27.99 -1.74 18.72
CA GLU A 193 -28.92 -2.84 18.40
C GLU A 193 -28.58 -3.48 17.04
N ASP A 194 -28.13 -2.66 16.08
CA ASP A 194 -27.84 -3.07 14.70
C ASP A 194 -26.35 -2.94 14.34
N TYR A 195 -25.49 -2.53 15.28
CA TYR A 195 -24.07 -2.34 15.03
C TYR A 195 -23.30 -3.65 15.10
N GLU A 196 -22.65 -4.00 14.00
CA GLU A 196 -21.67 -5.09 13.95
C GLU A 196 -20.25 -4.52 14.02
N TYR A 197 -19.41 -5.09 14.89
CA TYR A 197 -18.00 -4.74 14.93
C TYR A 197 -17.28 -5.45 13.77
N ASP A 198 -17.00 -4.71 12.70
CA ASP A 198 -16.32 -5.19 11.50
C ASP A 198 -15.10 -4.33 11.17
N LEU A 199 -14.24 -4.11 12.17
CA LEU A 199 -12.94 -3.47 11.94
C LEU A 199 -11.85 -4.53 11.82
N ASP A 200 -11.00 -4.37 10.82
CA ASP A 200 -9.79 -5.17 10.64
C ASP A 200 -8.75 -4.87 11.74
N ALA A 201 -7.53 -5.39 11.59
CA ALA A 201 -6.45 -5.23 12.56
C ALA A 201 -5.17 -4.70 11.89
N ASP A 202 -4.48 -3.82 12.61
CA ASP A 202 -3.12 -3.31 12.37
C ASP A 202 -2.87 -2.49 11.11
N ASP A 203 -3.59 -2.78 10.04
CA ASP A 203 -3.30 -2.32 8.69
C ASP A 203 -3.75 -0.88 8.44
N LEU A 204 -3.10 -0.28 7.45
CA LEU A 204 -3.41 1.07 6.99
C LEU A 204 -4.82 1.07 6.37
N THR A 205 -5.66 2.02 6.77
CA THR A 205 -7.00 2.14 6.17
C THR A 205 -6.91 2.83 4.82
N ALA A 206 -7.93 2.68 3.98
CA ALA A 206 -8.02 3.44 2.72
C ALA A 206 -7.93 4.96 2.94
N PHE A 207 -8.53 5.45 4.04
CA PHE A 207 -8.40 6.85 4.46
C PHE A 207 -6.95 7.21 4.80
N GLY A 208 -6.23 6.36 5.54
CA GLY A 208 -4.81 6.57 5.86
C GLY A 208 -3.87 6.53 4.67
N ALA A 209 -4.16 5.67 3.69
CA ALA A 209 -3.47 5.64 2.41
C ALA A 209 -3.63 6.97 1.65
N ALA A 210 -4.87 7.47 1.54
CA ALA A 210 -5.16 8.76 0.90
C ALA A 210 -4.47 9.93 1.62
N GLN A 211 -4.49 9.99 2.96
CA GLN A 211 -3.75 11.02 3.71
C GLN A 211 -2.26 11.04 3.38
N THR A 212 -1.67 9.86 3.19
CA THR A 212 -0.24 9.73 2.93
C THR A 212 0.11 10.12 1.50
N PHE A 213 -0.75 9.78 0.54
CA PHE A 213 -0.67 10.24 -0.84
C PHE A 213 -0.79 11.78 -0.93
N GLU A 214 -1.75 12.38 -0.22
CA GLU A 214 -1.88 13.84 -0.12
C GLU A 214 -0.65 14.51 0.51
N SER A 215 -0.08 13.90 1.55
CA SER A 215 1.15 14.41 2.18
C SER A 215 2.28 14.54 1.17
N ALA A 216 2.43 13.56 0.28
CA ALA A 216 3.42 13.59 -0.80
C ALA A 216 3.19 14.74 -1.77
N GLN A 217 1.95 14.99 -2.16
CA GLN A 217 1.63 16.12 -3.06
C GLN A 217 1.91 17.46 -2.40
N VAL A 218 1.56 17.63 -1.11
CA VAL A 218 1.89 18.84 -0.36
C VAL A 218 3.41 19.03 -0.28
N PHE A 219 4.16 17.95 -0.11
CA PHE A 219 5.61 17.98 -0.09
C PHE A 219 6.19 18.36 -1.46
N PHE A 220 5.75 17.73 -2.54
CA PHE A 220 6.22 18.00 -3.89
C PHE A 220 5.84 19.40 -4.37
N ASN A 221 4.65 19.90 -4.04
CA ASN A 221 4.28 21.29 -4.34
C ASN A 221 5.24 22.32 -3.71
N ARG A 222 5.97 21.97 -2.64
CA ARG A 222 6.92 22.87 -1.97
C ARG A 222 8.36 22.67 -2.44
N TYR A 223 8.72 21.46 -2.83
CA TYR A 223 10.11 21.04 -2.96
C TYR A 223 10.42 20.27 -4.25
N ALA A 224 9.52 20.29 -5.24
CA ALA A 224 9.74 19.61 -6.52
C ALA A 224 11.04 20.06 -7.22
N HIS A 225 11.50 21.30 -7.00
CA HIS A 225 12.76 21.80 -7.55
C HIS A 225 14.01 21.10 -7.03
N LEU A 226 13.90 20.28 -5.98
CA LEU A 226 14.98 19.46 -5.44
C LEU A 226 15.06 18.07 -6.07
N ALA A 227 14.09 17.69 -6.91
CA ALA A 227 14.01 16.36 -7.49
C ALA A 227 14.01 16.43 -9.02
N ASP A 228 14.78 15.54 -9.65
CA ASP A 228 14.85 15.36 -11.09
C ASP A 228 15.13 13.88 -11.43
N GLU A 229 15.39 13.58 -12.71
CA GLU A 229 15.64 12.21 -13.17
C GLU A 229 16.90 11.57 -12.56
N ASP A 230 17.90 12.39 -12.21
CA ASP A 230 19.16 11.96 -11.61
C ASP A 230 19.15 12.07 -10.08
N ASN A 231 18.22 12.84 -9.52
CA ASN A 231 18.10 13.12 -8.09
C ASN A 231 16.70 12.79 -7.56
N VAL A 232 16.41 11.50 -7.42
CA VAL A 232 15.15 11.00 -6.84
C VAL A 232 15.18 10.96 -5.31
N PRO A 233 14.05 11.21 -4.61
CA PRO A 233 14.01 11.14 -3.16
C PRO A 233 14.43 9.76 -2.61
N PHE A 234 15.32 9.77 -1.62
CA PHE A 234 15.68 8.56 -0.89
C PHE A 234 14.66 8.27 0.21
N VAL A 235 13.91 7.16 0.07
CA VAL A 235 12.84 6.76 1.00
C VAL A 235 13.28 5.57 1.84
N ARG A 236 13.03 5.63 3.16
CA ARG A 236 13.19 4.52 4.10
C ARG A 236 11.96 4.36 4.98
N ALA A 237 11.65 3.13 5.35
CA ALA A 237 10.56 2.79 6.25
C ALA A 237 11.05 1.84 7.35
N SER A 238 10.41 1.89 8.52
CA SER A 238 10.53 0.81 9.50
C SER A 238 9.83 -0.44 8.94
N GLY A 239 10.32 -1.64 9.30
CA GLY A 239 9.83 -2.94 8.79
C GLY A 239 8.45 -3.36 9.29
N VAL A 240 7.57 -2.41 9.62
CA VAL A 240 6.19 -2.66 10.02
C VAL A 240 5.29 -2.44 8.81
N PRO A 241 4.41 -3.39 8.40
CA PRO A 241 3.64 -3.33 7.16
C PRO A 241 2.96 -1.98 6.88
N ARG A 242 2.12 -1.49 7.79
CA ARG A 242 1.47 -0.16 7.67
C ARG A 242 2.43 1.02 7.45
N VAL A 243 3.67 0.94 7.92
CA VAL A 243 4.69 1.99 7.73
C VAL A 243 5.31 1.87 6.34
N VAL A 244 5.53 0.65 5.87
CA VAL A 244 5.95 0.37 4.49
C VAL A 244 4.87 0.80 3.51
N ASP A 245 3.60 0.47 3.77
CA ASP A 245 2.47 0.87 2.92
C ASP A 245 2.28 2.38 2.89
N THR A 246 2.50 3.05 4.02
CA THR A 246 2.58 4.51 4.07
C THR A 246 3.68 5.00 3.12
N ALA A 247 4.90 4.50 3.22
CA ALA A 247 6.00 4.94 2.34
C ALA A 247 5.71 4.67 0.85
N ASN A 248 5.07 3.54 0.53
CA ASN A 248 4.65 3.21 -0.83
C ASN A 248 3.60 4.19 -1.35
N ASN A 249 2.51 4.44 -0.59
CA ASN A 249 1.47 5.40 -0.96
C ASN A 249 2.03 6.82 -1.10
N TRP A 250 2.99 7.19 -0.25
CA TRP A 250 3.67 8.48 -0.35
C TRP A 250 4.44 8.58 -1.68
N THR A 251 5.22 7.56 -2.04
CA THR A 251 6.00 7.52 -3.29
C THR A 251 5.11 7.50 -4.55
N VAL A 252 3.89 6.94 -4.46
CA VAL A 252 2.90 7.06 -5.55
C VAL A 252 2.41 8.50 -5.69
N GLY A 253 2.20 9.21 -4.58
CA GLY A 253 1.79 10.62 -4.59
C GLY A 253 2.85 11.57 -5.16
N THR A 254 4.13 11.23 -5.09
CA THR A 254 5.21 12.05 -5.67
C THR A 254 5.27 11.99 -7.19
N SER A 255 4.84 10.87 -7.77
CA SER A 255 4.86 10.62 -9.23
C SER A 255 3.56 11.01 -9.92
N SER A 256 2.55 11.44 -9.15
CA SER A 256 1.26 11.88 -9.67
C SER A 256 1.29 13.38 -9.97
N PRO A 257 0.79 13.84 -11.14
CA PRO A 257 0.72 15.27 -11.45
C PRO A 257 -0.08 16.01 -10.38
N ALA A 258 0.48 17.08 -9.82
CA ALA A 258 -0.29 18.00 -9.00
C ALA A 258 -1.37 18.66 -9.88
N SER A 259 -2.63 18.57 -9.49
CA SER A 259 -3.71 19.27 -10.18
C SER A 259 -3.49 20.76 -9.98
N SER A 260 -3.23 21.49 -11.07
CA SER A 260 -3.34 22.93 -11.11
C SER A 260 -4.72 23.34 -10.60
N SER A 261 -4.70 24.22 -9.59
CA SER A 261 -5.81 24.82 -8.84
C SER A 261 -7.00 25.28 -9.67
#